data_AF-A0A9X9XA02-F1
#
_entry.id   AF-A0A9X9XA02-F1
#
_cell.length_a   1.000
_cell.length_b   1.000
_cell.length_c   1.000
_cell.angle_alpha   90.00
_cell.angle_beta   90.00
_cell.angle_gamma   90.00
#
_symmetry.space_group_name_H-M   'P 1'
#
loop_
_entity.id
_entity.type
_entity.pdbx_description
1 polymer ?
#
loop_
_entity_poly.entity_id
_entity_poly.type
_entity_poly.pdbx_seq_one_letter_code
_entity_poly.pdbx_strand_id
1 'polypeptide(L)'
;MSIFQHIRAADQGFAPRCIFDIGANVGQTTRQIRAVWPEVQVHAFEPVSSTFARLQENLRDDRAVTLHRLAFGSRPGRARMLAMPGGVMNRIVDRPVGNAMVEEVEVVVGDAFCAAQGIDRIDILKVDTEGHDLEVLAGFRNMLAERRIAYVEVECGIAPDNRMHVPFGRLADFLFAFGYGLFNLYAGGRANLTARRRDRGIWYGNAVFVAEDWPEDAVGIDGAAAQPLPAVATSATAVGSHGTGP
;
A
#
# COMPACT_ATOMS: atom_id res chain seq x y z
N MET A 1 11.92 -17.48 -3.61
CA MET A 1 12.04 -16.25 -4.42
C MET A 1 11.22 -15.18 -3.73
N SER A 2 11.77 -13.99 -3.49
CA SER A 2 11.00 -12.86 -2.95
C SER A 2 10.03 -12.31 -4.00
N ILE A 3 9.04 -11.52 -3.57
CA ILE A 3 8.08 -10.85 -4.47
C ILE A 3 8.83 -10.01 -5.53
N PHE A 4 9.82 -9.23 -5.10
CA PHE A 4 10.62 -8.38 -6.00
C PHE A 4 11.47 -9.18 -6.99
N GLN A 5 12.03 -10.32 -6.56
CA GLN A 5 12.72 -11.23 -7.48
C GLN A 5 11.74 -11.82 -8.51
N HIS A 6 10.49 -12.09 -8.13
CA HIS A 6 9.48 -12.56 -9.06
C HIS A 6 9.11 -11.49 -10.09
N ILE A 7 8.84 -10.26 -9.64
CA ILE A 7 8.55 -9.12 -10.54
C ILE A 7 9.69 -8.96 -11.54
N ARG A 8 10.95 -8.90 -11.07
CA ARG A 8 12.13 -8.79 -11.94
C ARG A 8 12.27 -9.93 -12.95
N ALA A 9 11.86 -11.15 -12.59
CA ALA A 9 11.97 -12.30 -13.48
C ALA A 9 10.84 -12.37 -14.52
N ALA A 10 9.63 -11.94 -14.14
CA ALA A 10 8.45 -11.96 -14.98
C ALA A 10 8.40 -10.75 -15.94
N ASP A 11 8.85 -9.59 -15.50
CA ASP A 11 8.87 -8.34 -16.25
C ASP A 11 10.32 -8.06 -16.72
N GLN A 12 10.71 -8.72 -17.81
CA GLN A 12 12.07 -8.66 -18.32
C GLN A 12 12.37 -7.27 -18.87
N GLY A 13 13.34 -6.60 -18.25
CA GLY A 13 13.71 -5.22 -18.61
C GLY A 13 13.16 -4.17 -17.65
N PHE A 14 12.29 -4.56 -16.71
CA PHE A 14 11.82 -3.67 -15.66
C PHE A 14 12.97 -3.15 -14.79
N ALA A 15 13.21 -1.84 -14.89
CA ALA A 15 14.27 -1.12 -14.21
C ALA A 15 13.65 0.04 -13.41
N PRO A 16 13.11 -0.24 -12.19
CA PRO A 16 12.44 0.78 -11.39
C PRO A 16 13.44 1.85 -10.97
N ARG A 17 12.99 3.11 -10.98
CA ARG A 17 13.74 4.29 -10.53
C ARG A 17 13.24 4.80 -9.18
N CYS A 18 11.96 4.65 -8.88
CA CYS A 18 11.33 5.11 -7.65
C CYS A 18 10.42 4.04 -7.04
N ILE A 19 10.68 3.64 -5.80
CA ILE A 19 9.86 2.69 -5.05
C ILE A 19 9.45 3.31 -3.71
N PHE A 20 8.20 3.13 -3.33
CA PHE A 20 7.69 3.52 -2.02
C PHE A 20 7.53 2.26 -1.15
N ASP A 21 8.11 2.27 0.05
CA ASP A 21 7.93 1.25 1.10
C ASP A 21 7.13 1.90 2.26
N ILE A 22 5.80 1.84 2.18
CA ILE A 22 4.91 2.36 3.22
C ILE A 22 4.76 1.32 4.32
N GLY A 23 5.06 1.71 5.56
CA GLY A 23 5.20 0.79 6.69
C GLY A 23 6.52 0.02 6.61
N ALA A 24 7.62 0.73 6.41
CA ALA A 24 8.94 0.14 6.23
C ALA A 24 9.45 -0.59 7.49
N ASN A 25 8.84 -0.34 8.66
CA ASN A 25 9.24 -0.91 9.95
C ASN A 25 10.73 -0.67 10.19
N VAL A 26 11.53 -1.72 10.40
CA VAL A 26 12.99 -1.62 10.59
C VAL A 26 13.79 -1.79 9.29
N GLY A 27 13.13 -1.75 8.12
CA GLY A 27 13.75 -1.70 6.80
C GLY A 27 13.99 -3.06 6.14
N GLN A 28 13.35 -4.13 6.61
CA GLN A 28 13.52 -5.47 6.03
C GLN A 28 13.12 -5.52 4.55
N THR A 29 11.98 -4.91 4.19
CA THR A 29 11.46 -4.88 2.82
C THR A 29 12.30 -3.96 1.95
N THR A 30 12.63 -2.76 2.44
CA THR A 30 13.58 -1.84 1.78
C THR A 30 14.91 -2.54 1.42
N ARG A 31 15.52 -3.30 2.33
CA ARG A 31 16.76 -4.06 2.02
C ARG A 31 16.56 -5.10 0.92
N GLN A 32 15.42 -5.79 0.89
CA GLN A 32 15.11 -6.73 -0.18
C GLN A 32 14.97 -6.04 -1.54
N ILE A 33 14.30 -4.89 -1.58
CA ILE A 33 14.18 -4.06 -2.78
C ILE A 33 15.57 -3.65 -3.28
N ARG A 34 16.41 -3.10 -2.40
CA ARG A 34 17.77 -2.64 -2.72
C ARG A 34 18.71 -3.77 -3.15
N ALA A 35 18.51 -4.99 -2.65
CA ALA A 35 19.24 -6.17 -3.11
C ALA A 35 18.84 -6.61 -4.52
N VAL A 36 17.58 -6.40 -4.92
CA VAL A 36 17.10 -6.72 -6.27
C VAL A 36 17.43 -5.61 -7.26
N TRP A 37 17.33 -4.34 -6.87
CA TRP A 37 17.66 -3.19 -7.71
C TRP A 37 18.59 -2.22 -6.96
N PRO A 38 19.92 -2.38 -7.04
CA PRO A 38 20.88 -1.55 -6.30
C PRO A 38 20.96 -0.08 -6.70
N GLU A 39 20.29 0.35 -7.78
CA GLU A 39 20.28 1.75 -8.22
C GLU A 39 18.93 2.45 -7.99
N VAL A 40 17.89 1.72 -7.57
CA VAL A 40 16.55 2.29 -7.35
C VAL A 40 16.54 3.27 -6.17
N GLN A 41 15.87 4.40 -6.32
CA GLN A 41 15.58 5.28 -5.20
C GLN A 41 14.39 4.72 -4.42
N VAL A 42 14.56 4.56 -3.11
CA VAL A 42 13.49 4.08 -2.22
C VAL A 42 13.09 5.19 -1.26
N HIS A 43 11.81 5.51 -1.21
CA HIS A 43 11.20 6.31 -0.15
C HIS A 43 10.60 5.35 0.88
N ALA A 44 11.21 5.26 2.06
CA ALA A 44 10.77 4.37 3.13
C ALA A 44 10.07 5.16 4.24
N PHE A 45 8.86 4.75 4.61
CA PHE A 45 7.99 5.48 5.52
C PHE A 45 7.70 4.63 6.77
N GLU A 46 8.10 5.13 7.93
CA GLU A 46 7.78 4.51 9.22
C GLU A 46 7.38 5.60 10.24
N PRO A 47 6.12 5.66 10.67
CA PRO A 47 5.63 6.75 11.50
C PRO A 47 6.03 6.65 12.99
N VAL A 48 6.21 5.45 13.54
CA VAL A 48 6.47 5.28 14.99
C VAL A 48 7.92 5.62 15.31
N SER A 49 8.14 6.56 16.23
CA SER A 49 9.47 7.15 16.49
C SER A 49 10.55 6.11 16.85
N SER A 50 10.23 5.16 17.72
CA SER A 50 11.16 4.12 18.16
C SER A 50 11.52 3.14 17.04
N THR A 51 10.56 2.81 16.18
CA THR A 51 10.79 1.96 15.00
C THR A 51 11.56 2.73 13.94
N PHE A 52 11.21 3.99 13.69
CA PHE A 52 11.90 4.87 12.75
C PHE A 52 13.37 5.08 13.13
N ALA A 53 13.68 5.24 14.42
CA ALA A 53 15.08 5.34 14.88
C ALA A 53 15.89 4.07 14.52
N ARG A 54 15.27 2.89 14.60
CA ARG A 54 15.90 1.63 14.18
C ARG A 54 16.01 1.52 12.67
N LEU A 55 15.01 2.01 11.92
CA LEU A 55 15.07 2.13 10.46
C LEU A 55 16.26 2.97 10.02
N GLN A 56 16.44 4.14 10.65
CA GLN A 56 17.57 5.03 10.41
C GLN A 56 18.90 4.34 10.65
N GLU A 57 19.08 3.69 11.80
CA GLU A 57 20.31 2.95 12.10
C GLU A 57 20.56 1.83 11.07
N ASN A 58 19.51 1.10 10.70
CA ASN A 58 19.61 -0.04 9.79
C ASN A 58 19.94 0.35 8.34
N LEU A 59 19.58 1.56 7.92
CA LEU A 59 19.73 2.02 6.53
C LEU A 59 20.65 3.24 6.41
N ARG A 60 21.37 3.60 7.48
CA ARG A 60 22.22 4.81 7.56
C ARG A 60 23.24 4.96 6.43
N ASP A 61 23.71 3.83 5.87
CA ASP A 61 24.76 3.79 4.86
C ASP A 61 24.21 3.72 3.41
N ASP A 62 22.88 3.58 3.22
CA ASP A 62 22.27 3.50 1.90
C ASP A 62 21.80 4.88 1.39
N ARG A 63 22.60 5.48 0.52
CA ARG A 63 22.35 6.82 -0.04
C ARG A 63 21.19 6.89 -1.04
N ALA A 64 20.72 5.74 -1.52
CA ALA A 64 19.57 5.67 -2.42
C ALA A 64 18.25 5.50 -1.66
N VAL A 65 18.27 5.53 -0.32
CA VAL A 65 17.08 5.44 0.51
C VAL A 65 16.83 6.77 1.21
N THR A 66 15.64 7.33 1.04
CA THR A 66 15.15 8.49 1.78
C THR A 66 14.14 8.05 2.82
N LEU A 67 14.36 8.43 4.08
CA LEU A 67 13.55 8.00 5.21
C LEU A 67 12.58 9.09 5.65
N HIS A 68 11.32 8.72 5.85
CA HIS A 68 10.24 9.63 6.23
C HIS A 68 9.51 9.12 7.46
N ARG A 69 9.38 9.97 8.48
CA ARG A 69 8.62 9.65 9.70
C ARG A 69 7.16 10.07 9.56
N LEU A 70 6.46 9.48 8.59
CA LEU A 70 5.11 9.84 8.19
C LEU A 70 4.24 8.60 8.03
N ALA A 71 2.95 8.74 8.33
CA ALA A 71 1.91 7.79 7.94
C ALA A 71 1.17 8.33 6.71
N PHE A 72 0.49 7.45 5.97
CA PHE A 72 -0.39 7.83 4.87
C PHE A 72 -1.85 7.56 5.20
N GLY A 73 -2.74 8.33 4.58
CA GLY A 73 -4.18 8.11 4.64
C GLY A 73 -4.92 8.93 3.59
N SER A 74 -6.25 8.80 3.58
CA SER A 74 -7.11 9.49 2.61
C SER A 74 -7.27 10.99 2.88
N ARG A 75 -6.83 11.47 4.06
CA ARG A 75 -6.92 12.87 4.48
C ARG A 75 -5.68 13.26 5.30
N PRO A 76 -5.21 14.51 5.21
CA PRO A 76 -4.13 14.98 6.05
C PRO A 76 -4.59 15.10 7.50
N GLY A 77 -3.68 14.89 8.44
CA GLY A 77 -4.00 15.06 9.86
C GLY A 77 -3.02 14.36 10.78
N ARG A 78 -3.55 13.89 11.91
CA ARG A 78 -2.79 13.17 12.93
C ARG A 78 -3.54 11.91 13.31
N ALA A 79 -2.80 10.82 13.51
CA ALA A 79 -3.34 9.54 13.97
C ALA A 79 -2.63 9.10 15.23
N ARG A 80 -3.32 8.34 16.08
CA ARG A 80 -2.71 7.68 17.23
C ARG A 80 -2.27 6.28 16.83
N MET A 81 -1.00 5.98 16.99
CA MET A 81 -0.43 4.66 16.71
C MET A 81 0.01 3.97 17.98
N LEU A 82 -0.35 2.70 18.08
CA LEU A 82 0.18 1.76 19.05
C LEU A 82 1.64 1.48 18.72
N ALA A 83 2.54 1.82 19.65
CA ALA A 83 3.96 1.53 19.54
C ALA A 83 4.28 0.26 20.32
N MET A 84 4.43 -0.85 19.60
CA MET A 84 4.75 -2.14 20.19
C MET A 84 6.25 -2.32 20.36
N PRO A 85 6.73 -2.96 21.45
CA PRO A 85 8.13 -3.30 21.60
C PRO A 85 8.66 -4.06 20.38
N GLY A 86 9.76 -3.59 19.80
CA GLY A 86 10.36 -4.23 18.63
C GLY A 86 9.72 -3.88 17.28
N GLY A 87 8.67 -3.05 17.23
CA GLY A 87 8.02 -2.62 15.99
C GLY A 87 7.04 -3.64 15.39
N VAL A 88 6.66 -4.67 16.16
CA VAL A 88 5.76 -5.74 15.69
C VAL A 88 4.32 -5.30 15.85
N MET A 89 3.53 -5.27 14.76
CA MET A 89 2.11 -4.88 14.77
C MET A 89 1.83 -3.45 15.25
N ASN A 90 2.67 -2.49 14.83
CA ASN A 90 2.38 -1.07 15.01
C ASN A 90 1.14 -0.72 14.17
N ARG A 91 0.10 -0.14 14.80
CA ARG A 91 -1.20 0.12 14.12
C ARG A 91 -1.93 1.32 14.68
N ILE A 92 -2.82 1.90 13.89
CA ILE A 92 -3.68 3.01 14.34
C ILE A 92 -4.71 2.50 15.35
N VAL A 93 -4.99 3.31 16.37
CA VAL A 93 -5.96 3.03 17.44
C VAL A 93 -6.80 4.26 17.78
N ASP A 94 -8.12 4.08 17.96
CA ASP A 94 -9.04 5.16 18.33
C ASP A 94 -8.88 5.60 19.80
N ARG A 95 -8.43 4.69 20.67
CA ARG A 95 -8.28 4.89 22.12
C ARG A 95 -7.03 4.16 22.61
N PRO A 96 -6.41 4.62 23.71
CA PRO A 96 -5.32 3.88 24.34
C PRO A 96 -5.75 2.45 24.69
N VAL A 97 -4.89 1.48 24.37
CA VAL A 97 -5.13 0.06 24.65
C VAL A 97 -4.39 -0.32 25.92
N GLY A 98 -5.06 -0.28 27.06
CA GLY A 98 -4.45 -0.58 28.36
C GLY A 98 -3.25 0.32 28.66
N ASN A 99 -2.12 -0.30 29.03
CA ASN A 99 -0.85 0.40 29.31
C ASN A 99 0.07 0.52 28.08
N ALA A 100 -0.44 0.26 26.88
CA ALA A 100 0.39 0.29 25.70
C ALA A 100 0.82 1.71 25.35
N MET A 101 2.06 1.85 24.87
CA MET A 101 2.59 3.10 24.37
C MET A 101 1.80 3.54 23.15
N VAL A 102 1.23 4.74 23.19
CA VAL A 102 0.54 5.36 22.06
C VAL A 102 1.27 6.64 21.70
N GLU A 103 1.62 6.77 20.43
CA GLU A 103 2.25 7.96 19.87
C GLU A 103 1.31 8.62 18.86
N GLU A 104 1.34 9.95 18.80
CA GLU A 104 0.65 10.70 17.75
C GLU A 104 1.59 10.94 16.57
N VAL A 105 1.15 10.53 15.38
CA VAL A 105 1.94 10.57 14.16
C VAL A 105 1.27 11.46 13.12
N GLU A 106 2.07 12.08 12.27
CA GLU A 106 1.58 12.87 11.14
C GLU A 106 1.09 11.95 10.02
N VAL A 107 -0.09 12.28 9.47
CA VAL A 107 -0.71 11.59 8.34
C VAL A 107 -0.72 12.53 7.14
N VAL A 108 -0.16 12.07 6.03
CA VAL A 108 -0.15 12.79 4.75
C VAL A 108 -0.99 12.06 3.69
N VAL A 109 -1.38 12.80 2.66
CA VAL A 109 -2.08 12.24 1.48
C VAL A 109 -1.04 11.93 0.40
N GLY A 110 -1.10 10.73 -0.17
CA GLY A 110 -0.18 10.24 -1.21
C GLY A 110 0.02 11.21 -2.36
N ASP A 111 -1.09 11.62 -2.99
CA ASP A 111 -1.08 12.56 -4.12
C ASP A 111 -0.42 13.90 -3.75
N ALA A 112 -0.73 14.44 -2.57
CA ALA A 112 -0.16 15.71 -2.10
C ALA A 112 1.34 15.60 -1.78
N PHE A 113 1.77 14.48 -1.20
CA PHE A 113 3.18 14.19 -0.96
C PHE A 113 3.96 14.10 -2.27
N CYS A 114 3.45 13.33 -3.23
CA CYS A 114 4.07 13.18 -4.55
C CYS A 114 4.23 14.54 -5.26
N ALA A 115 3.18 15.36 -5.26
CA ALA A 115 3.23 16.71 -5.84
C ALA A 115 4.27 17.61 -5.15
N ALA A 116 4.34 17.59 -3.82
CA ALA A 116 5.29 18.40 -3.06
C ALA A 116 6.76 17.95 -3.24
N GLN A 117 6.99 16.67 -3.49
CA GLN A 117 8.33 16.10 -3.73
C GLN A 117 8.72 16.07 -5.22
N GLY A 118 7.84 16.49 -6.13
CA GLY A 118 8.07 16.41 -7.57
C GLY A 118 8.16 14.97 -8.09
N ILE A 119 7.46 14.04 -7.44
CA ILE A 119 7.42 12.62 -7.81
C ILE A 119 6.24 12.42 -8.77
N ASP A 120 6.57 12.21 -10.05
CA ASP A 120 5.60 12.04 -11.13
C ASP A 120 5.18 10.59 -11.34
N ARG A 121 6.03 9.63 -10.93
CA ARG A 121 5.79 8.19 -11.05
C ARG A 121 6.35 7.40 -9.87
N ILE A 122 5.70 6.29 -9.56
CA ILE A 122 6.14 5.29 -8.59
C ILE A 122 6.14 3.94 -9.32
N ASP A 123 7.29 3.28 -9.42
CA ASP A 123 7.38 2.01 -10.12
C ASP A 123 6.82 0.86 -9.26
N ILE A 124 7.03 0.90 -7.94
CA ILE A 124 6.37 -0.01 -6.99
C ILE A 124 5.90 0.77 -5.78
N LEU A 125 4.59 0.73 -5.51
CA LEU A 125 3.99 1.19 -4.26
C LEU A 125 3.72 -0.02 -3.37
N LYS A 126 4.57 -0.22 -2.37
CA LYS A 126 4.34 -1.23 -1.32
C LYS A 126 3.59 -0.61 -0.15
N VAL A 127 2.52 -1.27 0.29
CA VAL A 127 1.65 -0.85 1.40
C VAL A 127 1.47 -1.99 2.39
N ASP A 128 1.98 -1.79 3.60
CA ASP A 128 1.81 -2.70 4.74
C ASP A 128 1.63 -1.84 5.99
N THR A 129 0.37 -1.58 6.33
CA THR A 129 -0.02 -0.65 7.41
C THR A 129 -0.93 -1.30 8.43
N GLU A 130 -0.88 -2.63 8.53
CA GLU A 130 -1.57 -3.42 9.55
C GLU A 130 -3.08 -3.09 9.60
N GLY A 131 -3.72 -3.04 8.41
CA GLY A 131 -5.16 -2.88 8.25
C GLY A 131 -5.66 -1.51 7.77
N HIS A 132 -4.77 -0.54 7.54
CA HIS A 132 -5.13 0.79 7.02
C HIS A 132 -4.85 0.96 5.52
N ASP A 133 -4.60 -0.16 4.84
CA ASP A 133 -4.01 -0.19 3.50
C ASP A 133 -4.94 0.44 2.46
N LEU A 134 -6.26 0.26 2.60
CA LEU A 134 -7.25 0.88 1.72
C LEU A 134 -7.31 2.41 1.89
N GLU A 135 -7.12 2.92 3.11
CA GLU A 135 -7.08 4.36 3.36
C GLU A 135 -5.79 4.98 2.81
N VAL A 136 -4.66 4.26 2.90
CA VAL A 136 -3.41 4.64 2.24
C VAL A 136 -3.62 4.73 0.72
N LEU A 137 -4.14 3.67 0.10
CA LEU A 137 -4.40 3.64 -1.34
C LEU A 137 -5.39 4.73 -1.78
N ALA A 138 -6.41 5.03 -0.96
CA ALA A 138 -7.32 6.15 -1.20
C ALA A 138 -6.61 7.52 -1.17
N GLY A 139 -5.48 7.63 -0.48
CA GLY A 139 -4.61 8.81 -0.51
C GLY A 139 -3.79 8.96 -1.80
N PHE A 140 -3.63 7.89 -2.59
CA PHE A 140 -2.95 7.89 -3.91
C PHE A 140 -3.95 7.88 -5.08
N ARG A 141 -5.17 8.38 -4.86
CA ARG A 141 -6.27 8.25 -5.82
C ARG A 141 -5.94 8.79 -7.20
N ASN A 142 -5.31 9.97 -7.28
CA ASN A 142 -4.97 10.58 -8.58
C ASN A 142 -3.79 9.84 -9.22
N MET A 143 -2.77 9.47 -8.45
CA MET A 143 -1.64 8.68 -8.94
C MET A 143 -2.09 7.32 -9.51
N LEU A 144 -3.07 6.66 -8.87
CA LEU A 144 -3.69 5.42 -9.37
C LEU A 144 -4.55 5.69 -10.61
N ALA A 145 -5.42 6.70 -10.59
CA ALA A 145 -6.30 7.02 -11.71
C ALA A 145 -5.54 7.42 -12.98
N GLU A 146 -4.43 8.12 -12.83
CA GLU A 146 -3.54 8.52 -13.91
C GLU A 146 -2.52 7.43 -14.27
N ARG A 147 -2.60 6.26 -13.62
CA ARG A 147 -1.69 5.11 -13.79
C ARG A 147 -0.22 5.53 -13.73
N ARG A 148 0.10 6.37 -12.75
CA ARG A 148 1.45 6.79 -12.39
C ARG A 148 2.11 5.85 -11.39
N ILE A 149 1.43 4.78 -10.99
CA ILE A 149 1.97 3.70 -10.16
C ILE A 149 2.01 2.42 -10.99
N ALA A 150 3.16 1.77 -11.19
CA ALA A 150 3.23 0.58 -12.05
C ALA A 150 2.71 -0.66 -11.32
N TYR A 151 3.34 -0.99 -10.20
CA TYR A 151 2.97 -2.10 -9.34
C TYR A 151 2.45 -1.58 -7.99
N VAL A 152 1.39 -2.21 -7.49
CA VAL A 152 0.92 -2.04 -6.11
C VAL A 152 1.08 -3.38 -5.41
N GLU A 153 1.92 -3.43 -4.39
CA GLU A 153 2.00 -4.57 -3.47
C GLU A 153 1.32 -4.18 -2.17
N VAL A 154 0.38 -5.01 -1.71
CA VAL A 154 -0.43 -4.71 -0.53
C VAL A 154 -0.77 -5.96 0.26
N GLU A 155 -0.62 -5.89 1.57
CA GLU A 155 -1.02 -6.96 2.47
C GLU A 155 -2.55 -7.02 2.61
N CYS A 156 -3.11 -8.23 2.57
CA CYS A 156 -4.54 -8.43 2.52
C CYS A 156 -5.00 -9.66 3.33
N GLY A 157 -6.17 -9.52 3.92
CA GLY A 157 -6.87 -10.60 4.61
C GLY A 157 -7.49 -11.55 3.61
N ILE A 158 -7.18 -12.84 3.73
CA ILE A 158 -7.75 -13.91 2.89
C ILE A 158 -8.82 -14.69 3.66
N ALA A 159 -8.58 -14.96 4.95
CA ALA A 159 -9.53 -15.70 5.76
C ALA A 159 -10.70 -14.81 6.21
N PRO A 160 -11.95 -15.32 6.22
CA PRO A 160 -13.13 -14.55 6.62
C PRO A 160 -13.12 -14.02 8.06
N ASP A 161 -12.33 -14.65 8.94
CA ASP A 161 -12.17 -14.28 10.34
C ASP A 161 -10.95 -13.37 10.58
N ASN A 162 -10.17 -13.04 9.55
CA ASN A 162 -9.12 -12.04 9.63
C ASN A 162 -9.75 -10.65 9.83
N ARG A 163 -9.51 -10.07 11.01
CA ARG A 163 -9.95 -8.70 11.37
C ARG A 163 -8.81 -7.70 11.44
N MET A 164 -7.59 -8.15 11.14
CA MET A 164 -6.38 -7.33 11.19
C MET A 164 -6.14 -6.63 9.86
N HIS A 165 -6.33 -7.35 8.75
CA HIS A 165 -6.03 -6.84 7.42
C HIS A 165 -7.30 -6.48 6.66
N VAL A 166 -7.17 -5.57 5.69
CA VAL A 166 -8.27 -5.29 4.75
C VAL A 166 -8.55 -6.56 3.92
N PRO A 167 -9.82 -7.00 3.77
CA PRO A 167 -10.13 -8.17 2.96
C PRO A 167 -9.67 -8.01 1.51
N PHE A 168 -9.06 -9.05 0.93
CA PHE A 168 -8.57 -9.04 -0.46
C PHE A 168 -9.59 -8.52 -1.47
N GLY A 169 -10.84 -8.98 -1.39
CA GLY A 169 -11.89 -8.55 -2.32
C GLY A 169 -12.11 -7.03 -2.32
N ARG A 170 -11.96 -6.36 -1.16
CA ARG A 170 -12.10 -4.90 -1.07
C ARG A 170 -10.94 -4.16 -1.72
N LEU A 171 -9.72 -4.67 -1.56
CA LEU A 171 -8.53 -4.11 -2.21
C LEU A 171 -8.56 -4.34 -3.72
N ALA A 172 -8.96 -5.56 -4.13
CA ALA A 172 -9.12 -5.93 -5.53
C ALA A 172 -10.16 -5.05 -6.22
N ASP A 173 -11.39 -4.96 -5.67
CA ASP A 173 -12.45 -4.10 -6.23
C ASP A 173 -11.99 -2.64 -6.38
N PHE A 174 -11.24 -2.13 -5.39
CA PHE A 174 -10.70 -0.78 -5.42
C PHE A 174 -9.68 -0.59 -6.54
N LEU A 175 -8.68 -1.47 -6.66
CA LEU A 175 -7.61 -1.36 -7.66
C LEU A 175 -8.10 -1.67 -9.07
N PHE A 176 -9.04 -2.62 -9.22
CA PHE A 176 -9.70 -2.92 -10.50
C PHE A 176 -10.43 -1.70 -11.07
N ALA A 177 -11.04 -0.89 -10.21
CA ALA A 177 -11.69 0.36 -10.64
C ALA A 177 -10.72 1.41 -11.22
N PHE A 178 -9.41 1.26 -10.99
CA PHE A 178 -8.36 2.11 -11.58
C PHE A 178 -7.63 1.45 -12.77
N GLY A 179 -8.06 0.26 -13.21
CA GLY A 179 -7.43 -0.47 -14.32
C GLY A 179 -6.12 -1.16 -13.93
N TYR A 180 -6.06 -1.70 -12.71
CA TYR A 180 -4.97 -2.56 -12.27
C TYR A 180 -5.42 -4.02 -12.28
N GLY A 181 -4.66 -4.90 -12.92
CA GLY A 181 -4.88 -6.34 -12.92
C GLY A 181 -4.15 -7.03 -11.78
N LEU A 182 -4.66 -8.16 -11.30
CA LEU A 182 -3.94 -8.99 -10.32
C LEU A 182 -2.76 -9.67 -11.02
N PHE A 183 -1.53 -9.33 -10.62
CA PHE A 183 -0.31 -9.95 -11.10
C PHE A 183 -0.03 -11.27 -10.37
N ASN A 184 -0.09 -11.27 -9.03
CA ASN A 184 0.06 -12.49 -8.23
C ASN A 184 -0.46 -12.31 -6.79
N LEU A 185 -0.70 -13.42 -6.09
CA LEU A 185 -1.02 -13.45 -4.67
C LEU A 185 -0.06 -14.39 -3.94
N TYR A 186 0.74 -13.84 -3.03
CA TYR A 186 1.71 -14.58 -2.24
C TYR A 186 1.12 -14.90 -0.87
N ALA A 187 1.06 -16.17 -0.51
CA ALA A 187 0.62 -16.58 0.81
C ALA A 187 1.60 -16.08 1.88
N GLY A 188 1.12 -15.28 2.83
CA GLY A 188 1.90 -14.81 3.97
C GLY A 188 1.87 -15.85 5.09
N GLY A 189 0.82 -15.80 5.91
CA GLY A 189 0.61 -16.73 7.01
C GLY A 189 -0.58 -17.65 6.80
N ARG A 190 -0.51 -18.85 7.38
CA ARG A 190 -1.67 -19.74 7.54
C ARG A 190 -2.24 -19.55 8.94
N ALA A 191 -3.55 -19.68 9.08
CA ALA A 191 -4.11 -19.72 10.41
C ALA A 191 -3.57 -20.98 11.11
N ASN A 192 -3.12 -20.84 12.34
CA ASN A 192 -2.71 -21.97 13.20
C ASN A 192 -3.58 -21.99 14.45
N LEU A 193 -4.87 -21.69 14.26
CA LEU A 193 -5.74 -21.33 15.38
C LEU A 193 -6.60 -22.50 15.88
N THR A 194 -6.95 -23.52 15.07
CA THR A 194 -7.62 -24.75 15.56
C THR A 194 -7.42 -26.00 14.66
N ALA A 195 -7.89 -27.17 15.11
CA ALA A 195 -7.87 -28.46 14.39
C ALA A 195 -8.80 -28.55 13.15
N ARG A 196 -9.52 -27.48 12.79
CA ARG A 196 -10.48 -27.49 11.67
C ARG A 196 -9.76 -27.38 10.32
N ARG A 197 -10.25 -28.10 9.30
CA ARG A 197 -9.65 -28.09 7.96
C ARG A 197 -9.57 -26.69 7.33
N ARG A 198 -10.58 -25.85 7.57
CA ARG A 198 -10.65 -24.47 7.04
C ARG A 198 -9.58 -23.56 7.65
N ASP A 199 -9.14 -23.85 8.87
CA ASP A 199 -8.14 -23.06 9.57
C ASP A 199 -6.73 -23.37 9.04
N ARG A 200 -6.54 -24.38 8.18
CA ARG A 200 -5.27 -24.63 7.46
C ARG A 200 -5.11 -23.77 6.20
N GLY A 201 -6.09 -22.92 5.91
CA GLY A 201 -6.10 -22.00 4.78
C GLY A 201 -5.15 -20.81 4.98
N ILE A 202 -5.04 -19.98 3.94
CA ILE A 202 -4.27 -18.73 3.97
C ILE A 202 -5.04 -17.74 4.85
N TRP A 203 -4.39 -17.20 5.88
CA TRP A 203 -4.98 -16.21 6.78
C TRP A 203 -4.84 -14.80 6.22
N TYR A 204 -3.65 -14.48 5.72
CA TYR A 204 -3.32 -13.25 5.00
C TYR A 204 -2.30 -13.55 3.90
N GLY A 205 -2.17 -12.62 2.95
CA GLY A 205 -1.15 -12.67 1.92
C GLY A 205 -0.84 -11.30 1.35
N ASN A 206 0.20 -11.23 0.53
CA ASN A 206 0.56 -10.03 -0.21
C ASN A 206 0.05 -10.16 -1.63
N ALA A 207 -0.87 -9.28 -2.00
CA ALA A 207 -1.39 -9.19 -3.35
C ALA A 207 -0.56 -8.17 -4.13
N VAL A 208 -0.13 -8.55 -5.33
CA VAL A 208 0.55 -7.65 -6.26
C VAL A 208 -0.37 -7.40 -7.43
N PHE A 209 -0.62 -6.12 -7.70
CA PHE A 209 -1.38 -5.64 -8.84
C PHE A 209 -0.46 -4.85 -9.76
N VAL A 210 -0.77 -4.84 -11.05
CA VAL A 210 -0.02 -4.11 -12.09
C VAL A 210 -1.00 -3.30 -12.93
N ALA A 211 -0.63 -2.08 -13.30
CA ALA A 211 -1.43 -1.28 -14.23
C ALA A 211 -1.51 -1.99 -15.59
N GLU A 212 -2.72 -2.27 -16.09
CA GLU A 212 -2.95 -3.10 -17.28
C GLU A 212 -2.35 -2.49 -18.57
N ASP A 213 -2.29 -1.15 -18.63
CA ASP A 213 -1.75 -0.38 -19.75
C ASP A 213 -0.48 0.40 -19.33
N TRP A 214 0.38 -0.17 -18.47
CA TRP A 214 1.63 0.53 -18.10
C TRP A 214 2.48 0.76 -19.34
N PRO A 215 2.82 2.02 -19.71
CA PRO A 215 3.61 2.27 -20.89
C PRO A 215 5.03 1.73 -20.66
N GLU A 216 5.37 0.65 -21.36
CA GLU A 216 6.73 0.07 -21.42
C GLU A 216 7.76 1.15 -21.84
N ASP A 217 7.30 2.18 -22.56
CA ASP A 217 8.09 3.28 -23.12
C ASP A 217 8.22 4.53 -22.22
N ALA A 218 7.89 4.48 -20.93
CA ALA A 218 8.15 5.61 -20.01
C ALA A 218 9.67 5.85 -19.73
N VAL A 219 10.55 5.19 -20.48
CA VAL A 219 11.93 5.62 -20.69
C VAL A 219 11.95 6.69 -21.79
N GLY A 220 11.49 7.89 -21.42
CA GLY A 220 11.73 9.18 -22.09
C GLY A 220 11.64 9.23 -23.62
N ILE A 221 10.44 9.46 -24.17
CA ILE A 221 10.23 10.27 -25.39
C ILE A 221 8.89 11.02 -25.25
N ASP A 222 8.86 12.24 -25.75
CA ASP A 222 7.79 13.24 -25.63
C ASP A 222 6.35 12.77 -25.88
N GLY A 223 5.45 13.22 -25.00
CA GLY A 223 4.13 13.76 -25.35
C GLY A 223 3.10 12.82 -26.00
N ALA A 224 2.28 12.17 -25.17
CA ALA A 224 0.88 11.92 -25.50
C ALA A 224 0.02 11.92 -24.23
N ALA A 225 -0.90 12.87 -24.12
CA ALA A 225 -1.81 13.01 -23.00
C ALA A 225 -2.79 11.82 -22.94
N ALA A 226 -2.87 11.16 -21.79
CA ALA A 226 -3.89 10.15 -21.51
C ALA A 226 -5.29 10.80 -21.49
N GLN A 227 -6.25 10.18 -22.17
CA GLN A 227 -7.65 10.61 -22.16
C GLN A 227 -8.30 10.28 -20.80
N PRO A 228 -9.22 11.12 -20.29
CA PRO A 228 -9.89 10.87 -19.02
C PRO A 228 -10.88 9.70 -19.11
N LEU A 229 -10.86 8.83 -18.09
CA LEU A 229 -11.82 7.75 -17.92
C LEU A 229 -13.24 8.28 -17.63
N PRO A 230 -14.31 7.55 -18.04
CA PRO A 230 -15.68 7.99 -17.85
C PRO A 230 -16.09 7.97 -16.37
N ALA A 231 -16.93 8.94 -15.97
CA ALA A 231 -17.43 9.06 -14.62
C ALA A 231 -18.32 7.87 -14.22
N VAL A 232 -18.06 7.30 -13.04
CA VAL A 232 -18.86 6.24 -12.44
C VAL A 232 -20.22 6.81 -12.02
N ALA A 233 -21.30 6.34 -12.65
CA ALA A 233 -22.66 6.72 -12.31
C ALA A 233 -23.08 6.07 -10.97
N THR A 234 -23.41 6.89 -9.98
CA THR A 234 -24.08 6.45 -8.75
C THR A 234 -25.57 6.26 -9.04
N SER A 235 -26.04 5.00 -9.06
CA SER A 235 -27.48 4.71 -9.08
C SER A 235 -28.06 4.87 -7.67
N ALA A 236 -28.67 6.03 -7.42
CA ALA A 236 -29.58 6.20 -6.30
C ALA A 236 -30.95 5.63 -6.70
N THR A 237 -31.31 4.47 -6.16
CA THR A 237 -32.67 3.94 -6.22
C THR A 237 -33.58 4.78 -5.33
N ALA A 238 -34.41 5.62 -5.95
CA ALA A 238 -35.51 6.30 -5.28
C ALA A 238 -36.65 5.31 -5.02
N VAL A 239 -36.95 5.06 -3.75
CA VAL A 239 -38.14 4.34 -3.31
C VAL A 239 -39.34 5.28 -3.48
N GLY A 240 -40.21 4.96 -4.44
CA GLY A 240 -41.45 5.69 -4.70
C GLY A 240 -42.46 5.52 -3.57
N SER A 241 -42.94 6.64 -3.04
CA SER A 241 -44.08 6.72 -2.14
C SER A 241 -45.39 6.48 -2.89
N HIS A 242 -46.17 5.48 -2.47
CA HIS A 242 -47.56 5.34 -2.87
C HIS A 242 -48.47 6.09 -1.91
N GLY A 243 -49.17 7.09 -2.46
CA GLY A 243 -50.32 7.72 -1.84
C GLY A 243 -51.08 8.50 -2.91
N THR A 244 -52.31 8.08 -3.20
CA THR A 244 -53.53 8.92 -3.19
C THR A 244 -54.72 8.09 -3.69
N GLY A 245 -55.83 8.18 -2.94
CA GLY A 245 -57.15 7.69 -3.34
C GLY A 245 -57.75 8.53 -4.48
N PRO A 246 -59.04 8.32 -4.79
CA PRO A 246 -60.14 8.54 -3.86
C PRO A 246 -60.90 7.29 -3.42
#